data_AF-A0A3B1AJQ2-F1
#
_entry.id   AF-A0A3B1AJQ2-F1
#
_cell.length_a   1.000
_cell.length_b   1.000
_cell.length_c   1.000
_cell.angle_alpha   90.00
_cell.angle_beta   90.00
_cell.angle_gamma   90.00
#
_symmetry.space_group_name_H-M   'P 1'
#
loop_
_entity.id
_entity.type
_entity.pdbx_description
1 polymer ?
#
loop_
_entity_poly.entity_id
_entity_poly.type
_entity_poly.pdbx_seq_one_letter_code
_entity_poly.pdbx_strand_id
1 'polypeptide(L)'
;MAQLLETLWLENILLKKPGQGFEDLFTDLAKHHWGEDFELWKPQGRLGDFKCDGYQVSTRTVFQCHGPEQPKPTTTASKIQRDFDGAKKHFDNRMEKWVFVYNQRELPAVSGKLIGDLREQKPDCLTSAAASSRANLVRVFCCTAKGSLVL
;
A
#
# COMPACT_ATOMS: atom_id res chain seq x y z
N MET A 1 -15.68 -12.67 20.40
CA MET A 1 -14.80 -13.82 20.05
C MET A 1 -14.69 -14.03 18.54
N ALA A 2 -15.76 -13.96 17.76
CA ALA A 2 -15.71 -14.04 16.28
C ALA A 2 -14.84 -12.94 15.65
N GLN A 3 -15.03 -11.68 16.07
CA GLN A 3 -14.28 -10.52 15.58
C GLN A 3 -12.74 -10.67 15.66
N LEU A 4 -12.25 -11.27 16.75
CA LEU A 4 -10.83 -11.42 17.02
C LEU A 4 -10.21 -12.50 16.12
N LEU A 5 -10.94 -13.59 15.87
CA LEU A 5 -10.52 -14.68 14.99
C LEU A 5 -10.47 -14.24 13.53
N GLU A 6 -11.47 -13.50 13.06
CA GLU A 6 -11.50 -12.97 11.69
C GLU A 6 -10.35 -12.00 11.44
N THR A 7 -10.06 -11.13 12.40
CA THR A 7 -8.93 -10.19 12.32
C THR A 7 -7.58 -10.92 12.27
N LEU A 8 -7.36 -11.88 13.17
CA LEU A 8 -6.11 -12.66 13.21
C LEU A 8 -5.91 -13.52 11.96
N TRP A 9 -7.01 -13.98 11.35
CA TRP A 9 -6.98 -14.75 10.12
C TRP A 9 -6.61 -13.87 8.92
N LEU A 10 -7.22 -12.69 8.79
CA LEU A 10 -6.88 -11.70 7.78
C LEU A 10 -5.40 -11.27 7.84
N GLU A 11 -4.89 -10.98 9.04
CA GLU A 11 -3.48 -10.66 9.26
C GLU A 11 -2.55 -11.79 8.82
N ASN A 12 -2.88 -13.03 9.18
CA ASN A 12 -2.10 -14.20 8.79
C ASN A 12 -2.06 -14.38 7.27
N ILE A 13 -3.17 -14.14 6.58
CA ILE A 13 -3.25 -14.34 5.13
C ILE A 13 -2.52 -13.22 4.38
N LEU A 14 -2.66 -11.97 4.82
CA LEU A 14 -1.92 -10.85 4.24
C LEU A 14 -0.41 -11.04 4.34
N LEU A 15 0.09 -11.60 5.45
CA LEU A 15 1.50 -11.93 5.63
C LEU A 15 1.96 -13.12 4.76
N LYS A 16 1.08 -14.11 4.54
CA LYS A 16 1.46 -15.40 3.92
C LYS A 16 1.30 -15.44 2.41
N LYS A 17 0.58 -14.50 1.80
CA LYS A 17 0.45 -14.42 0.34
C LYS A 17 1.56 -13.55 -0.24
N PRO A 18 2.40 -14.09 -1.13
CA PRO A 18 3.33 -13.29 -1.90
C PRO A 18 2.76 -12.94 -3.29
N GLY A 19 3.48 -12.08 -4.01
CA GLY A 19 3.22 -11.64 -5.37
C GLY A 19 1.84 -11.02 -5.54
N GLN A 20 1.20 -11.37 -6.65
CA GLN A 20 -0.15 -10.93 -7.00
C GLN A 20 -1.18 -11.28 -5.92
N GLY A 21 -1.00 -12.42 -5.21
CA GLY A 21 -1.94 -12.82 -4.18
C GLY A 21 -1.99 -11.87 -2.97
N PHE A 22 -0.93 -11.10 -2.72
CA PHE A 22 -0.93 -10.04 -1.73
C PHE A 22 -1.71 -8.82 -2.21
N GLU A 23 -1.45 -8.41 -3.45
CA GLU A 23 -2.09 -7.27 -4.10
C GLU A 23 -3.60 -7.49 -4.19
N ASP A 24 -4.03 -8.65 -4.71
CA ASP A 24 -5.44 -9.03 -4.82
C ASP A 24 -6.14 -8.91 -3.45
N LEU A 25 -5.54 -9.48 -2.41
CA LEU A 25 -6.11 -9.44 -1.06
C LEU A 25 -6.21 -8.02 -0.50
N PHE A 26 -5.18 -7.19 -0.69
CA PHE A 26 -5.24 -5.79 -0.29
C PHE A 26 -6.36 -5.06 -1.04
N THR A 27 -6.44 -5.26 -2.36
CA THR A 27 -7.43 -4.59 -3.20
C THR A 27 -8.86 -5.00 -2.87
N ASP A 28 -9.10 -6.27 -2.54
CA ASP A 28 -10.40 -6.77 -2.12
C ASP A 28 -10.83 -6.15 -0.79
N LEU A 29 -9.91 -6.08 0.18
CA LEU A 29 -10.17 -5.44 1.48
C LEU A 29 -10.44 -3.94 1.34
N ALA A 30 -9.61 -3.26 0.54
CA ALA A 30 -9.78 -1.84 0.27
C ALA A 30 -11.09 -1.54 -0.45
N LYS A 31 -11.47 -2.37 -1.43
CA LYS A 31 -12.75 -2.25 -2.13
C LYS A 31 -13.94 -2.52 -1.21
N HIS A 32 -13.83 -3.50 -0.32
CA HIS A 32 -14.86 -3.79 0.68
C HIS A 32 -15.03 -2.63 1.67
N HIS A 33 -13.93 -2.00 2.09
CA HIS A 33 -13.95 -0.94 3.10
C HIS A 33 -14.36 0.43 2.55
N TRP A 34 -13.83 0.83 1.39
CA TRP A 34 -14.05 2.16 0.81
C TRP A 34 -15.11 2.16 -0.31
N GLY A 35 -15.54 1.00 -0.79
CA GLY A 35 -16.60 0.89 -1.80
C GLY A 35 -16.25 1.61 -3.10
N GLU A 36 -17.10 2.54 -3.53
CA GLU A 36 -16.91 3.32 -4.75
C GLU A 36 -15.77 4.34 -4.64
N ASP A 37 -15.35 4.71 -3.44
CA ASP A 37 -14.24 5.65 -3.21
C ASP A 37 -12.86 5.03 -3.54
N PHE A 38 -12.80 3.72 -3.80
CA PHE A 38 -11.58 3.02 -4.17
C PHE A 38 -11.65 2.41 -5.58
N GLU A 39 -10.72 2.82 -6.43
CA GLU A 39 -10.60 2.41 -7.82
C GLU A 39 -9.40 1.49 -8.04
N LEU A 40 -9.61 0.42 -8.81
CA LEU A 40 -8.57 -0.51 -9.21
C LEU A 40 -8.09 -0.17 -10.62
N TRP A 41 -6.81 0.13 -10.79
CA TRP A 41 -6.25 0.54 -12.07
C TRP A 41 -5.40 -0.59 -12.65
N LYS A 42 -6.09 -1.62 -13.16
CA LYS A 42 -5.41 -2.80 -13.71
C LYS A 42 -4.59 -2.47 -14.96
N PRO A 43 -3.44 -3.13 -15.17
CA PRO A 43 -2.58 -2.86 -16.30
C PRO A 43 -3.26 -3.14 -17.64
N GLN A 44 -3.21 -2.17 -18.56
CA GLN A 44 -3.79 -2.30 -19.91
C GLN A 44 -2.69 -2.55 -20.95
N GLY A 45 -2.31 -3.82 -21.15
CA GLY A 45 -1.32 -4.22 -22.14
C GLY A 45 0.02 -3.50 -21.95
N ARG A 46 0.49 -2.76 -22.97
CA ARG A 46 1.78 -2.04 -22.92
C ARG A 46 1.74 -0.76 -22.07
N LEU A 47 0.56 -0.28 -21.68
CA LEU A 47 0.42 0.95 -20.90
C LEU A 47 0.74 0.74 -19.40
N GLY A 48 0.70 -0.52 -18.93
CA GLY A 48 0.87 -0.83 -17.53
C GLY A 48 -0.27 -0.28 -16.65
N ASP A 49 -0.04 -0.28 -15.35
CA ASP A 49 -0.93 0.14 -14.25
C ASP A 49 -0.65 1.57 -13.75
N PHE A 50 0.18 2.32 -14.48
CA PHE A 50 0.69 3.63 -14.06
C PHE A 50 1.33 3.67 -12.65
N LYS A 51 1.82 2.53 -12.14
CA LYS A 51 2.36 2.38 -10.77
C LYS A 51 1.32 2.63 -9.68
N CYS A 52 0.10 2.17 -9.93
CA CYS A 52 -1.04 2.31 -9.04
C CYS A 52 -1.80 0.98 -8.96
N ASP A 53 -1.68 0.29 -7.83
CA ASP A 53 -2.46 -0.92 -7.60
C ASP A 53 -3.87 -0.56 -7.09
N GLY A 54 -4.02 0.63 -6.51
CA GLY A 54 -5.31 1.19 -6.12
C GLY A 54 -5.27 2.68 -5.86
N TYR A 55 -6.37 3.36 -6.15
CA TYR A 55 -6.53 4.80 -6.00
C TYR A 55 -7.75 5.13 -5.15
N GLN A 56 -7.56 5.88 -4.07
CA GLN A 56 -8.67 6.41 -3.29
C GLN A 56 -8.98 7.85 -3.70
N VAL A 57 -10.19 8.10 -4.18
CA VAL A 57 -10.59 9.34 -4.84
C VAL A 57 -10.68 10.49 -3.85
N SER A 58 -11.36 10.30 -2.72
CA SER A 58 -11.62 11.32 -1.70
C SER A 58 -10.36 11.96 -1.14
N THR A 59 -9.28 11.19 -1.02
CA THR A 59 -7.99 11.63 -0.47
C THR A 59 -6.90 11.76 -1.50
N ARG A 60 -7.19 11.44 -2.77
CA ARG A 60 -6.19 11.38 -3.84
C ARG A 60 -4.97 10.55 -3.44
N THR A 61 -5.23 9.40 -2.81
CA THR A 61 -4.19 8.51 -2.30
C THR A 61 -3.91 7.40 -3.31
N VAL A 62 -2.66 7.30 -3.74
CA VAL A 62 -2.16 6.19 -4.57
C VAL A 62 -1.58 5.12 -3.66
N PHE A 63 -2.00 3.88 -3.84
CA PHE A 63 -1.50 2.71 -3.13
C PHE A 63 -0.64 1.87 -4.07
N GLN A 64 0.56 1.51 -3.60
CA GLN A 64 1.42 0.52 -4.25
C GLN A 64 1.72 -0.60 -3.26
N CYS A 65 1.28 -1.80 -3.60
CA CYS A 65 1.52 -3.04 -2.90
C CYS A 65 2.85 -3.68 -3.32
N HIS A 66 3.52 -4.29 -2.35
CA HIS A 66 4.72 -5.07 -2.58
C HIS A 66 4.82 -6.23 -1.59
N GLY A 67 4.51 -7.42 -2.06
CA GLY A 67 4.70 -8.65 -1.29
C GLY A 67 5.63 -9.64 -1.98
N PRO A 68 6.95 -9.42 -2.07
CA PRO A 68 7.83 -10.32 -2.82
C PRO A 68 7.89 -11.71 -2.18
N GLU A 69 7.99 -12.76 -3.00
CA GLU A 69 8.27 -14.12 -2.52
C GLU A 69 9.63 -14.21 -1.81
N GLN A 70 10.62 -13.52 -2.37
CA GLN A 70 11.98 -13.44 -1.82
C GLN A 70 12.40 -11.98 -1.69
N PRO A 71 12.31 -11.39 -0.49
CA PRO A 71 12.73 -10.01 -0.29
C PRO A 71 14.25 -9.88 -0.41
N LYS A 72 14.71 -9.06 -1.37
CA LYS A 72 16.13 -8.64 -1.43
C LYS A 72 16.22 -7.15 -1.10
N PRO A 73 17.13 -6.73 -0.19
CA PRO A 73 17.18 -5.34 0.29
C PRO A 73 17.28 -4.28 -0.81
N THR A 74 18.15 -4.50 -1.80
CA THR A 74 18.38 -3.57 -2.90
C THR A 74 17.21 -3.53 -3.88
N THR A 75 16.58 -4.68 -4.17
CA THR A 75 15.45 -4.74 -5.10
C THR A 75 14.23 -4.03 -4.54
N THR A 76 13.99 -4.15 -3.23
CA THR A 76 12.88 -3.45 -2.56
C THR A 76 13.07 -1.94 -2.62
N ALA A 77 14.27 -1.44 -2.28
CA ALA A 77 14.56 -0.01 -2.35
C ALA A 77 14.42 0.53 -3.80
N SER A 78 14.97 -0.17 -4.79
CA SER A 78 14.82 0.21 -6.19
C SER A 78 13.38 0.14 -6.68
N LYS A 79 12.53 -0.74 -6.13
CA LYS A 79 11.10 -0.76 -6.45
C LYS A 79 10.39 0.45 -5.85
N ILE A 80 10.62 0.75 -4.56
CA ILE A 80 10.06 1.93 -3.89
C ILE A 80 10.33 3.20 -4.70
N GLN A 81 11.59 3.44 -5.06
CA GLN A 81 11.96 4.65 -5.83
C GLN A 81 11.26 4.68 -7.19
N ARG A 82 11.34 3.59 -7.97
CA ARG A 82 10.76 3.54 -9.32
C ARG A 82 9.24 3.71 -9.33
N ASP A 83 8.56 3.08 -8.38
CA ASP A 83 7.10 3.16 -8.31
C ASP A 83 6.65 4.53 -7.81
N PHE A 84 7.35 5.13 -6.83
CA PHE A 84 7.09 6.50 -6.39
C PHE A 84 7.27 7.52 -7.53
N ASP A 85 8.39 7.46 -8.26
CA ASP A 85 8.65 8.37 -9.37
C ASP A 85 7.65 8.18 -10.51
N GLY A 86 7.28 6.93 -10.79
CA GLY A 86 6.25 6.61 -11.78
C GLY A 86 4.88 7.16 -11.39
N ALA A 87 4.44 6.91 -10.16
CA ALA A 87 3.18 7.43 -9.63
C ALA A 87 3.16 8.97 -9.67
N LYS A 88 4.24 9.62 -9.23
CA LYS A 88 4.37 11.08 -9.31
C LYS A 88 4.25 11.61 -10.74
N LYS A 89 4.86 10.92 -11.71
CA LYS A 89 4.79 11.30 -13.13
C LYS A 89 3.37 11.16 -13.71
N HIS A 90 2.64 10.11 -13.34
CA HIS A 90 1.34 9.80 -13.91
C HIS A 90 0.18 10.54 -13.23
N PHE A 91 0.31 10.77 -11.92
CA PHE A 91 -0.75 11.36 -11.12
C PHE A 91 -0.52 12.83 -10.82
N ASP A 92 0.70 13.37 -10.90
CA ASP A 92 1.01 14.80 -10.76
C ASP A 92 0.16 15.53 -9.69
N ASN A 93 -0.74 16.44 -10.08
CA ASN A 93 -1.64 17.18 -9.18
C ASN A 93 -2.83 16.37 -8.62
N ARG A 94 -3.01 15.13 -9.07
CA ARG A 94 -4.02 14.16 -8.63
C ARG A 94 -3.50 13.16 -7.60
N MET A 95 -2.26 13.30 -7.13
CA MET A 95 -1.72 12.52 -6.01
C MET A 95 -1.37 13.45 -4.85
N GLU A 96 -2.18 13.40 -3.80
CA GLU A 96 -1.87 14.10 -2.54
C GLU A 96 -1.08 13.19 -1.60
N LYS A 97 -1.34 11.87 -1.66
CA LYS A 97 -0.65 10.87 -0.83
C LYS A 97 -0.24 9.67 -1.67
N TRP A 98 0.89 9.09 -1.31
CA TRP A 98 1.43 7.85 -1.84
C TRP A 98 1.71 6.92 -0.66
N VAL A 99 1.14 5.71 -0.73
CA VAL A 99 1.22 4.70 0.32
C VAL A 99 1.90 3.45 -0.22
N PHE A 100 3.07 3.13 0.32
CA PHE A 100 3.73 1.86 0.06
C PHE A 100 3.27 0.81 1.07
N VAL A 101 2.56 -0.21 0.59
CA VAL A 101 2.00 -1.31 1.38
C VAL A 101 2.86 -2.56 1.17
N TYR A 102 3.36 -3.19 2.23
CA TYR A 102 4.24 -4.36 2.12
C TYR A 102 3.89 -5.47 3.10
N ASN A 103 4.04 -6.73 2.67
CA ASN A 103 3.68 -7.92 3.47
C ASN A 103 4.80 -8.42 4.40
N GLN A 104 5.89 -7.67 4.53
CA GLN A 104 7.01 -8.01 5.40
C GLN A 104 6.80 -7.42 6.80
N ARG A 105 7.33 -8.10 7.82
CA ARG A 105 7.30 -7.60 9.19
C ARG A 105 8.00 -6.25 9.30
N GLU A 106 9.16 -6.14 8.69
CA GLU A 106 10.04 -4.98 8.72
C GLU A 106 10.62 -4.76 7.32
N LEU A 107 10.84 -3.49 6.96
CA LEU A 107 11.58 -3.17 5.75
C LEU A 107 13.09 -3.30 5.99
N PRO A 108 13.86 -3.75 4.98
CA PRO A 108 15.30 -3.64 5.02
C PRO A 108 15.76 -2.20 5.31
N ALA A 109 16.84 -2.03 6.08
CA ALA A 109 17.32 -0.71 6.51
C ALA A 109 17.51 0.30 5.35
N VAL A 110 17.99 -0.18 4.19
CA VAL A 110 18.15 0.65 2.97
C VAL A 110 16.80 1.18 2.47
N SER A 111 15.75 0.35 2.50
CA SER A 111 14.39 0.75 2.13
C SER A 111 13.79 1.71 3.16
N GLY A 112 14.04 1.49 4.45
CA GLY A 112 13.63 2.39 5.52
C GLY A 112 14.28 3.78 5.41
N LYS A 113 15.60 3.83 5.16
CA LYS A 113 16.32 5.07 4.90
C LYS A 113 15.74 5.82 3.70
N LEU A 114 15.52 5.13 2.59
CA LEU A 114 14.94 5.71 1.38
C LEU A 114 13.57 6.34 1.64
N ILE A 115 12.69 5.65 2.37
CA ILE A 115 11.39 6.19 2.76
C ILE A 115 11.54 7.43 3.64
N GLY A 116 12.51 7.44 4.55
CA GLY A 116 12.87 8.63 5.34
C GLY A 116 13.28 9.80 4.44
N ASP A 117 14.22 9.57 3.53
CA ASP A 117 14.72 10.57 2.58
C ASP A 117 13.57 11.13 1.70
N LEU A 118 12.62 10.28 1.27
CA LEU A 118 11.46 10.69 0.50
C LEU A 118 10.43 11.50 1.32
N ARG A 119 10.28 11.22 2.62
CA ARG A 119 9.44 12.02 3.52
C ARG A 119 10.00 13.42 3.70
N GLU A 120 11.31 13.56 3.82
CA GLU A 120 11.94 14.89 3.94
C GLU A 120 11.74 15.74 2.68
N GLN A 121 11.77 15.12 1.51
CA GLN A 121 11.51 15.81 0.23
C GLN A 121 10.04 16.19 0.04
N LYS A 122 9.11 15.41 0.60
CA LYS A 122 7.66 15.53 0.40
C LYS A 122 6.88 15.10 1.67
N PRO A 123 6.87 15.91 2.74
CA PRO A 123 6.36 15.51 4.05
C PRO A 123 4.86 15.19 4.06
N ASP A 124 4.06 15.86 3.22
CA ASP A 124 2.61 15.66 3.17
C ASP A 124 2.18 14.47 2.28
N CYS A 125 3.11 13.94 1.46
CA CYS A 125 2.78 13.00 0.39
C CYS A 125 3.13 11.54 0.70
N LEU A 126 4.03 11.23 1.63
CA LEU A 126 4.57 9.86 1.74
C LEU A 126 4.22 9.18 3.06
N THR A 127 3.36 8.17 2.98
CA THR A 127 3.14 7.21 4.07
C THR A 127 3.65 5.83 3.64
N SER A 128 4.25 5.09 4.57
CA SER A 128 4.54 3.67 4.32
C SER A 128 3.93 2.87 5.44
N ALA A 129 3.35 1.73 5.08
CA ALA A 129 2.61 0.92 6.02
C ALA A 129 2.93 -0.56 5.82
N ALA A 130 3.44 -1.19 6.87
CA ALA A 130 3.58 -2.64 6.88
C ALA A 130 2.19 -3.25 7.02
N ALA A 131 1.80 -4.19 6.17
CA ALA A 131 0.60 -4.99 6.38
C ALA A 131 0.77 -6.02 7.51
N SER A 132 1.88 -5.96 8.26
CA SER A 132 2.31 -6.97 9.24
C SER A 132 1.72 -6.86 10.64
N SER A 133 0.86 -5.87 10.90
CA SER A 133 0.13 -5.81 12.18
C SER A 133 -1.22 -5.11 12.05
N ARG A 134 -2.16 -5.49 12.92
CA ARG A 134 -3.46 -4.81 13.11
C ARG A 134 -3.32 -3.30 13.15
N ALA A 135 -2.39 -2.81 13.94
CA ALA A 135 -2.17 -1.38 14.14
C ALA A 135 -1.78 -0.68 12.84
N ASN A 136 -1.03 -1.35 11.96
CA ASN A 136 -0.59 -0.79 10.69
C ASN A 136 -1.64 -0.92 9.58
N LEU A 137 -2.41 -2.01 9.53
CA LEU A 137 -3.59 -2.12 8.64
C LEU A 137 -4.66 -1.11 9.03
N VAL A 138 -4.95 -0.98 10.31
CA VAL A 138 -5.77 0.11 10.86
C VAL A 138 -5.17 1.45 10.46
N ARG A 139 -3.84 1.63 10.46
CA ARG A 139 -3.21 2.87 9.98
C ARG A 139 -3.43 3.10 8.48
N VAL A 140 -3.35 2.08 7.64
CA VAL A 140 -3.65 2.20 6.19
C VAL A 140 -5.10 2.63 5.96
N PHE A 141 -6.04 2.02 6.68
CA PHE A 141 -7.46 2.25 6.51
C PHE A 141 -8.01 3.47 7.29
N CYS A 142 -7.38 3.86 8.40
CA CYS A 142 -7.75 5.04 9.21
C CYS A 142 -6.94 6.31 8.87
N CYS A 143 -5.75 6.26 8.25
CA CYS A 143 -5.05 7.50 7.85
C CYS A 143 -5.70 8.24 6.68
N THR A 144 -6.75 7.67 6.06
CA THR A 144 -7.39 8.30 4.90
C THR A 144 -8.76 8.92 5.18
N ALA A 145 -9.53 8.59 6.23
CA ALA A 145 -10.68 9.42 6.61
C ALA A 145 -11.15 9.10 8.04
N LYS A 146 -11.96 10.01 8.61
CA LYS A 146 -12.56 10.04 9.97
C LYS A 146 -13.53 8.86 10.29
N GLY A 147 -13.26 7.66 9.80
CA GLY A 147 -14.00 6.45 10.15
C GLY A 147 -13.15 5.56 11.04
N SER A 148 -13.61 5.30 12.26
CA SER A 148 -13.09 4.18 13.03
C SER A 148 -13.34 2.90 12.25
N LEU A 149 -12.30 2.08 12.13
CA LEU A 149 -12.39 0.73 11.60
C LEU A 149 -13.33 -0.07 12.53
N VAL A 150 -14.58 -0.23 12.13
CA VAL A 150 -15.46 -1.26 12.68
C VAL A 150 -15.23 -2.49 11.80
N LEU A 151 -14.21 -3.27 12.17
CA LEU A 151 -14.22 -4.70 11.86
C LEU A 151 -15.25 -5.31 12.78
#